data_AF-A0A1W0E2F6-F1
#
_entry.id   AF-A0A1W0E2F6-F1
#
_cell.length_a   1.000
_cell.length_b   1.000
_cell.length_c   1.000
_cell.angle_alpha   90.00
_cell.angle_beta   90.00
_cell.angle_gamma   90.00
#
_symmetry.space_group_name_H-M   'P 1'
#
loop_
_entity.id
_entity.type
_entity.pdbx_description
1 polymer ?
#
loop_
_entity_poly.entity_id
_entity_poly.type
_entity_poly.pdbx_seq_one_letter_code
_entity_poly.pdbx_strand_id
1 'polypeptide(L)'
;MAKRFVKKYNPLDKIEDCYYFLYSTCKRGKNCGFRHNILCKQCNILCDEWDSTKMCREDCPLRHSRYHLMKQREELPCFWENNGGCKKEFCEFKHEDASKDEWKKGTIRDNTKQESKNTIVNEVEMDPFVFENQRREAVARKKHLATKRHIKRKVVHDLKNVVEAMDEEQRKEFQRVLNLMESGKNARAENSRNAEALNQNIQQNKEQDDLDAELKELENLF
;
A
#
# COMPACT_ATOMS: atom_id res chain seq x y z
N MET A 1 -48.58 -9.80 17.06
CA MET A 1 -47.71 -8.97 16.22
C MET A 1 -46.26 -9.42 16.39
N ALA A 2 -45.68 -10.10 15.39
CA ALA A 2 -44.30 -10.55 15.43
C ALA A 2 -43.36 -9.32 15.36
N LYS A 3 -42.60 -9.08 16.43
CA LYS A 3 -41.54 -8.06 16.45
C LYS A 3 -40.49 -8.47 15.42
N ARG A 4 -40.51 -7.86 14.22
CA ARG A 4 -39.43 -7.99 13.24
C ARG A 4 -38.19 -7.37 13.87
N PHE A 5 -37.29 -8.23 14.36
CA PHE A 5 -35.92 -7.84 14.69
C PHE A 5 -35.23 -7.43 13.38
N VAL A 6 -35.30 -6.14 13.05
CA VAL A 6 -34.43 -5.58 12.02
C VAL A 6 -33.03 -5.61 12.63
N LYS A 7 -32.21 -6.60 12.24
CA LYS A 7 -30.77 -6.59 12.55
C LYS A 7 -30.24 -5.25 12.06
N LYS A 8 -29.86 -4.36 12.99
CA LYS A 8 -29.04 -3.19 12.65
C LYS A 8 -27.79 -3.74 11.99
N TYR A 9 -27.68 -3.57 10.68
CA TYR A 9 -26.53 -4.01 9.90
C TYR A 9 -25.33 -3.21 10.41
N ASN A 10 -24.41 -3.87 11.11
CA ASN A 10 -23.17 -3.21 11.51
C ASN A 10 -22.28 -3.19 10.27
N PRO A 11 -21.85 -2.02 9.76
CA PRO A 11 -21.00 -1.95 8.57
C PRO A 11 -19.69 -2.73 8.72
N LEU A 12 -19.28 -2.98 9.96
CA LEU A 12 -18.10 -3.77 10.34
C LEU A 12 -18.25 -5.26 10.05
N ASP A 13 -19.48 -5.77 9.92
CA ASP A 13 -19.74 -7.20 9.70
C ASP A 13 -19.13 -7.66 8.37
N LYS A 14 -19.09 -6.81 7.33
CA LYS A 14 -18.57 -7.17 6.00
C LYS A 14 -17.04 -7.33 5.95
N ILE A 15 -16.31 -6.78 6.91
CA ILE A 15 -14.84 -6.75 6.90
C ILE A 15 -14.28 -7.81 7.86
N GLU A 16 -15.01 -8.14 8.93
CA GLU A 16 -14.64 -9.20 9.87
C GLU A 16 -14.80 -10.59 9.24
N ASP A 17 -13.82 -11.47 9.48
CA ASP A 17 -13.85 -12.81 8.91
C ASP A 17 -14.95 -13.67 9.53
N CYS A 18 -15.63 -14.44 8.67
CA CYS A 18 -16.59 -15.40 9.14
C CYS A 18 -15.89 -16.52 9.92
N TYR A 19 -16.18 -16.61 11.22
CA TYR A 19 -15.72 -17.71 12.08
C TYR A 19 -15.96 -19.08 11.42
N TYR A 20 -17.19 -19.37 10.98
CA TYR A 20 -17.50 -20.67 10.40
C TYR A 20 -16.73 -20.96 9.11
N PHE A 21 -16.38 -19.95 8.33
CA PHE A 21 -15.59 -20.12 7.10
C PHE A 21 -14.11 -20.38 7.39
N LEU A 22 -13.54 -19.69 8.38
CA LEU A 22 -12.16 -19.92 8.83
C LEU A 22 -11.97 -21.36 9.33
N TYR A 23 -12.94 -21.87 10.09
CA TYR A 23 -12.81 -23.15 10.78
C TYR A 23 -13.45 -24.34 10.05
N SER A 24 -14.41 -24.09 9.17
CA SER A 24 -15.27 -25.10 8.56
C SER A 24 -15.91 -24.59 7.26
N THR A 25 -17.05 -25.15 6.89
CA THR A 25 -17.89 -24.72 5.76
C THR A 25 -19.02 -23.84 6.27
N CYS A 26 -19.06 -22.58 5.83
CA CYS A 26 -20.12 -21.66 6.19
C CYS A 26 -21.43 -22.01 5.45
N LYS A 27 -22.46 -22.46 6.19
CA LYS A 27 -23.78 -22.80 5.62
C LYS A 27 -24.53 -21.62 5.00
N ARG A 28 -24.12 -20.38 5.33
CA ARG A 28 -24.74 -19.15 4.79
C ARG A 28 -24.23 -18.80 3.39
N GLY A 29 -23.14 -19.42 2.93
CA GLY A 29 -22.59 -19.24 1.59
C GLY A 29 -22.41 -17.77 1.22
N LYS A 30 -22.97 -17.37 0.05
CA LYS A 30 -22.92 -16.01 -0.48
C LYS A 30 -23.78 -15.00 0.31
N ASN A 31 -24.71 -15.47 1.12
CA ASN A 31 -25.58 -14.64 1.96
C ASN A 31 -24.97 -14.40 3.36
N CYS A 32 -23.71 -14.81 3.57
CA CYS A 32 -23.00 -14.50 4.80
C CYS A 32 -22.73 -12.99 4.86
N GLY A 33 -23.14 -12.35 5.96
CA GLY A 33 -22.81 -10.94 6.22
C GLY A 33 -21.35 -10.71 6.62
N PHE A 34 -20.58 -11.80 6.77
CA PHE A 34 -19.17 -11.80 7.14
C PHE A 34 -18.28 -12.14 5.95
N ARG A 35 -17.04 -11.70 6.04
CA ARG A 35 -16.04 -11.87 5.00
C ARG A 35 -15.64 -13.33 4.81
N HIS A 36 -15.59 -13.78 3.56
CA HIS A 36 -15.08 -15.08 3.14
C HIS A 36 -13.89 -14.89 2.20
N ASN A 37 -12.67 -14.94 2.75
CA ASN A 37 -11.44 -14.91 1.94
C ASN A 37 -10.59 -16.16 2.21
N ILE A 38 -10.27 -16.90 1.16
CA ILE A 38 -9.49 -18.14 1.22
C ILE A 38 -8.07 -17.86 1.71
N LEU A 39 -7.45 -16.76 1.28
CA LEU A 39 -6.09 -16.39 1.68
C LEU A 39 -5.99 -16.20 3.20
N CYS A 40 -6.99 -15.55 3.77
CA CYS A 40 -7.11 -15.37 5.21
C CYS A 40 -7.36 -16.69 5.97
N LYS A 41 -8.01 -17.69 5.34
CA LYS A 41 -8.17 -19.01 5.95
C LYS A 41 -6.83 -19.74 6.09
N GLN A 42 -5.94 -19.52 5.13
CA GLN A 42 -4.59 -20.11 5.09
C GLN A 42 -3.58 -19.31 5.91
N CYS A 43 -3.87 -18.06 6.24
CA CYS A 43 -3.01 -17.19 7.03
C CYS A 43 -3.51 -17.07 8.49
N ASN A 44 -2.66 -17.37 9.46
CA ASN A 44 -3.00 -17.17 10.88
C ASN A 44 -2.52 -15.82 11.45
N ILE A 45 -2.02 -14.92 10.60
CA ILE A 45 -1.50 -13.62 11.02
C ILE A 45 -2.66 -12.62 11.10
N LEU A 46 -2.81 -11.96 12.25
CA LEU A 46 -3.75 -10.87 12.46
C LEU A 46 -3.36 -9.63 11.63
N CYS A 47 -4.34 -8.97 11.01
CA CYS A 47 -4.14 -7.69 10.36
C CYS A 47 -4.11 -6.54 11.38
N ASP A 48 -2.98 -5.86 11.54
CA ASP A 48 -2.84 -4.72 12.46
C ASP A 48 -3.79 -3.55 12.16
N GLU A 49 -4.08 -3.30 10.89
CA GLU A 49 -4.96 -2.22 10.44
C GLU A 49 -6.41 -2.49 10.83
N TRP A 50 -6.90 -3.71 10.55
CA TRP A 50 -8.21 -4.14 11.02
C TRP A 50 -8.24 -4.22 12.55
N ASP A 51 -7.15 -4.64 13.18
CA ASP A 51 -7.11 -4.76 14.63
C ASP A 51 -7.28 -3.41 15.32
N SER A 52 -6.58 -2.40 14.81
CA SER A 52 -6.56 -1.03 15.34
C SER A 52 -7.79 -0.21 14.95
N THR A 53 -8.26 -0.33 13.70
CA THR A 53 -9.29 0.57 13.15
C THR A 53 -10.64 -0.10 12.91
N LYS A 54 -10.69 -1.43 12.99
CA LYS A 54 -11.84 -2.27 12.59
C LYS A 54 -12.24 -2.11 11.12
N MET A 55 -11.40 -1.47 10.31
CA MET A 55 -11.57 -1.28 8.89
C MET A 55 -10.32 -1.78 8.16
N CYS A 56 -10.53 -2.42 7.02
CA CYS A 56 -9.48 -2.83 6.10
C CYS A 56 -10.13 -3.22 4.76
N ARG A 57 -9.33 -3.56 3.75
CA ARG A 57 -9.79 -3.99 2.43
C ARG A 57 -10.44 -5.38 2.52
N GLU A 58 -11.50 -5.61 1.74
CA GLU A 58 -12.16 -6.91 1.66
C GLU A 58 -11.22 -8.01 1.10
N ASP A 59 -10.20 -7.65 0.32
CA ASP A 59 -9.24 -8.60 -0.27
C ASP A 59 -7.96 -8.82 0.56
N CYS A 60 -7.89 -8.29 1.78
CA CYS A 60 -6.68 -8.41 2.62
C CYS A 60 -6.26 -9.88 2.90
N PRO A 61 -5.04 -10.34 2.60
CA PRO A 61 -4.67 -11.74 2.84
C PRO A 61 -4.61 -12.10 4.34
N LEU A 62 -4.55 -11.10 5.22
CA LEU A 62 -4.42 -11.27 6.67
C LEU A 62 -5.78 -11.49 7.36
N ARG A 63 -5.70 -12.00 8.60
CA ARG A 63 -6.87 -12.32 9.42
C ARG A 63 -7.47 -11.08 10.08
N HIS A 64 -8.74 -10.85 9.80
CA HIS A 64 -9.62 -9.84 10.37
C HIS A 64 -10.54 -10.47 11.43
N SER A 65 -9.97 -11.18 12.39
CA SER A 65 -10.72 -11.72 13.53
C SER A 65 -9.78 -11.93 14.71
N ARG A 66 -10.16 -11.53 15.92
CA ARG A 66 -9.35 -11.76 17.14
C ARG A 66 -9.51 -13.16 17.72
N TYR A 67 -10.41 -13.99 17.17
CA TYR A 67 -10.79 -15.28 17.76
C TYR A 67 -9.62 -16.28 17.86
N HIS A 68 -8.62 -16.16 16.98
CA HIS A 68 -7.43 -17.02 16.98
C HIS A 68 -6.44 -16.65 18.10
N LEU A 69 -6.42 -15.38 18.54
CA LEU A 69 -5.52 -14.90 19.60
C LEU A 69 -6.04 -15.17 21.01
N MET A 70 -7.37 -15.20 21.18
CA MET A 70 -7.98 -15.39 22.50
C MET A 70 -7.81 -16.79 23.07
N LYS A 71 -7.41 -17.75 22.23
CA LYS A 71 -7.19 -19.14 22.64
C LYS A 71 -5.85 -19.54 22.05
N GLN A 72 -4.84 -19.79 22.90
CA GLN A 72 -3.52 -20.32 22.51
C GLN A 72 -3.65 -21.76 21.98
N ARG A 73 -4.40 -21.94 20.89
CA ARG A 73 -4.65 -23.25 20.28
C ARG A 73 -3.36 -23.86 19.75
N GLU A 74 -2.43 -23.02 19.32
CA GLU A 74 -1.11 -23.45 18.82
C GLU A 74 -0.26 -24.15 19.89
N GLU A 75 -0.53 -23.90 21.17
CA GLU A 75 0.15 -24.54 22.30
C GLU A 75 -0.57 -25.82 22.76
N LEU A 76 -1.87 -25.96 22.47
CA LEU A 76 -2.69 -27.09 22.88
C LEU A 76 -2.52 -28.28 21.93
N PRO A 77 -2.30 -29.50 22.44
CA PRO A 77 -2.14 -30.69 21.60
C PRO A 77 -3.40 -31.03 20.82
N CYS A 78 -3.24 -31.49 19.57
CA CYS A 78 -4.34 -31.89 18.72
C CYS A 78 -4.98 -33.19 19.21
N PHE A 79 -6.20 -33.08 19.75
CA PHE A 79 -6.96 -34.24 20.25
C PHE A 79 -7.15 -35.34 19.19
N TRP A 80 -7.33 -34.96 17.92
CA TRP A 80 -7.56 -35.91 16.83
C TRP A 80 -6.30 -36.65 16.38
N GLU A 81 -5.12 -36.15 16.72
CA GLU A 81 -3.88 -36.85 16.37
C GLU A 81 -3.79 -38.20 17.08
N ASN A 82 -4.13 -38.24 18.37
CA ASN A 82 -4.11 -39.47 19.16
C ASN A 82 -5.35 -40.36 18.95
N ASN A 83 -6.43 -39.83 18.35
CA ASN A 83 -7.73 -40.51 18.22
C ASN A 83 -8.09 -40.88 16.77
N GLY A 84 -7.10 -41.11 15.91
CA GLY A 84 -7.31 -41.56 14.52
C GLY A 84 -6.70 -40.67 13.44
N GLY A 85 -5.78 -39.79 13.80
CA GLY A 85 -5.05 -38.91 12.89
C GLY A 85 -5.83 -37.64 12.53
N CYS A 86 -5.19 -36.49 12.70
CA CYS A 86 -5.76 -35.21 12.28
C CYS A 86 -5.86 -35.16 10.74
N LYS A 87 -7.08 -35.01 10.21
CA LYS A 87 -7.34 -34.85 8.76
C LYS A 87 -7.51 -33.40 8.31
N LYS A 88 -7.33 -32.43 9.22
CA LYS A 88 -7.59 -31.01 8.96
C LYS A 88 -6.31 -30.35 8.46
N GLU A 89 -6.33 -29.88 7.21
CA GLU A 89 -5.17 -29.26 6.54
C GLU A 89 -4.63 -28.04 7.31
N PHE A 90 -5.50 -27.15 7.78
CA PHE A 90 -5.13 -25.98 8.58
C PHE A 90 -5.56 -26.17 10.03
N CYS A 91 -4.96 -27.14 10.72
CA CYS A 91 -5.31 -27.43 12.11
C CYS A 91 -4.56 -26.51 13.09
N GLU A 92 -5.31 -25.72 13.87
CA GLU A 92 -4.74 -24.72 14.79
C GLU A 92 -4.08 -25.34 16.03
N PHE A 93 -4.36 -26.60 16.34
CA PHE A 93 -3.80 -27.32 17.48
C PHE A 93 -2.41 -27.84 17.18
N LYS A 94 -1.53 -27.88 18.19
CA LYS A 94 -0.17 -28.41 18.08
C LYS A 94 -0.17 -29.86 17.65
N HIS A 95 0.61 -30.19 16.62
CA HIS A 95 0.86 -31.58 16.25
C HIS A 95 2.22 -32.04 16.76
N GLU A 96 2.38 -33.36 16.91
CA GLU A 96 3.70 -33.95 17.15
C GLU A 96 4.60 -33.82 15.92
N ASP A 97 4.03 -33.95 14.73
CA ASP A 97 4.71 -33.71 13.46
C ASP A 97 4.74 -32.21 13.14
N ALA A 98 5.92 -31.61 13.28
CA ALA A 98 6.15 -30.19 13.00
C ALA A 98 5.85 -29.77 11.55
N SER A 99 5.86 -30.72 10.60
CA SER A 99 5.56 -30.48 9.18
C SER A 99 4.11 -30.02 9.00
N LYS A 100 3.18 -30.55 9.81
CA LYS A 100 1.76 -30.16 9.80
C LYS A 100 1.50 -28.79 10.40
N ASP A 101 2.47 -28.25 11.14
CA ASP A 101 2.39 -26.96 11.81
C ASP A 101 3.14 -25.85 11.06
N GLU A 102 3.79 -26.15 9.92
CA GLU A 102 4.53 -25.17 9.12
C GLU A 102 3.66 -23.99 8.66
N TRP A 103 2.40 -24.25 8.29
CA TRP A 103 1.49 -23.20 7.82
C TRP A 103 1.18 -22.14 8.91
N LYS A 104 1.31 -22.48 10.20
CA LYS A 104 1.13 -21.53 11.32
C LYS A 104 2.21 -20.46 11.34
N LYS A 105 3.39 -20.73 10.76
CA LYS A 105 4.51 -19.79 10.64
C LYS A 105 4.25 -18.68 9.62
N GLY A 106 3.12 -18.72 8.90
CA GLY A 106 2.70 -17.64 8.00
C GLY A 106 3.39 -17.62 6.65
N THR A 107 4.13 -18.69 6.28
CA THR A 107 4.64 -18.87 4.92
C THR A 107 3.45 -19.23 4.02
N ILE A 108 2.99 -18.27 3.21
CA ILE A 108 1.92 -18.50 2.24
C ILE A 108 2.49 -19.44 1.17
N ARG A 109 2.14 -20.73 1.22
CA ARG A 109 2.40 -21.68 0.13
C ARG A 109 1.20 -21.61 -0.82
N ASP A 110 1.43 -21.03 -1.99
CA ASP A 110 0.45 -21.04 -3.06
C ASP A 110 0.36 -22.46 -3.64
N ASN A 111 -0.78 -23.12 -3.46
CA ASN A 111 -1.07 -24.40 -4.08
C ASN A 111 -1.91 -24.13 -5.34
N THR A 112 -1.27 -23.60 -6.38
CA THR A 112 -1.74 -23.73 -7.76
C THR A 112 -1.64 -25.20 -8.19
N LYS A 113 -2.57 -26.02 -7.70
CA LYS A 113 -2.98 -27.31 -8.28
C LYS A 113 -4.30 -27.78 -7.66
N GLN A 114 -5.34 -26.96 -7.81
CA GLN A 114 -6.69 -27.49 -8.00
C GLN A 114 -7.26 -26.84 -9.24
N GLU A 115 -7.28 -27.62 -10.31
CA GLU A 115 -7.64 -27.20 -11.65
C GLU A 115 -9.09 -26.72 -11.73
N SER A 116 -9.21 -25.62 -12.50
CA SER A 116 -10.31 -25.21 -13.35
C SER A 116 -11.19 -24.05 -12.86
N LYS A 117 -11.11 -22.98 -13.68
CA LYS A 117 -11.90 -21.74 -13.72
C LYS A 117 -11.40 -20.65 -12.79
N ASN A 118 -10.36 -19.95 -13.22
CA ASN A 118 -10.46 -18.53 -13.60
C ASN A 118 -9.06 -18.05 -13.99
N THR A 119 -8.87 -17.79 -15.28
CA THR A 119 -7.63 -17.20 -15.82
C THR A 119 -7.50 -15.78 -15.25
N ILE A 120 -6.58 -15.59 -14.31
CA ILE A 120 -6.14 -14.26 -13.88
C ILE A 120 -5.02 -13.86 -14.84
N VAL A 121 -5.25 -12.77 -15.58
CA VAL A 121 -4.27 -12.19 -16.48
C VAL A 121 -3.31 -11.36 -15.63
N ASN A 122 -2.03 -11.75 -15.64
CA ASN A 122 -0.87 -11.13 -15.00
C ASN A 122 -0.82 -11.21 -13.47
N GLU A 123 -0.20 -12.29 -13.01
CA GLU A 123 0.31 -12.49 -11.65
C GLU A 123 1.57 -11.63 -11.47
N VAL A 124 1.48 -10.55 -10.69
CA VAL A 124 2.66 -9.80 -10.26
C VAL A 124 3.13 -10.43 -8.95
N GLU A 125 4.16 -11.28 -9.01
CA GLU A 125 4.89 -11.74 -7.83
C GLU A 125 5.39 -10.52 -7.04
N MET A 126 4.86 -10.32 -5.83
CA MET A 126 5.32 -9.26 -4.95
C MET A 126 5.57 -9.82 -3.54
N ASP A 127 6.82 -9.76 -3.12
CA ASP A 127 7.25 -10.11 -1.76
C ASP A 127 6.43 -9.31 -0.72
N PRO A 128 5.76 -9.98 0.24
CA PRO A 128 5.00 -9.33 1.32
C PRO A 128 5.78 -8.25 2.09
N PHE A 129 7.09 -8.41 2.27
CA PHE A 129 7.91 -7.42 2.96
C PHE A 129 8.11 -6.15 2.12
N VAL A 130 8.36 -6.30 0.81
CA VAL A 130 8.45 -5.19 -0.14
C VAL A 130 7.11 -4.48 -0.26
N PHE A 131 6.01 -5.22 -0.32
CA PHE A 131 4.66 -4.67 -0.34
C PHE A 131 4.39 -3.80 0.89
N GLU A 132 4.73 -4.29 2.09
CA GLU A 132 4.51 -3.54 3.33
C GLU A 132 5.40 -2.28 3.41
N ASN A 133 6.65 -2.33 2.95
CA ASN A 133 7.51 -1.14 2.88
C ASN A 133 6.99 -0.09 1.90
N GLN A 134 6.65 -0.49 0.67
CA GLN A 134 6.06 0.42 -0.32
C GLN A 134 4.78 1.07 0.20
N ARG A 135 3.96 0.30 0.94
CA ARG A 135 2.75 0.80 1.60
C ARG A 135 3.08 1.84 2.67
N ARG A 136 4.04 1.56 3.56
CA ARG A 136 4.48 2.49 4.62
C ARG A 136 4.96 3.81 4.05
N GLU A 137 5.77 3.76 3.00
CA GLU A 137 6.22 4.97 2.31
C GLU A 137 5.06 5.74 1.67
N ALA A 138 4.11 5.05 1.03
CA ALA A 138 2.95 5.70 0.43
C ALA A 138 2.09 6.42 1.47
N VAL A 139 1.92 5.82 2.66
CA VAL A 139 1.22 6.45 3.80
C VAL A 139 2.01 7.66 4.32
N ALA A 140 3.34 7.54 4.48
CA ALA A 140 4.20 8.64 4.89
C ALA A 140 4.14 9.81 3.91
N ARG A 141 4.20 9.54 2.59
CA ARG A 141 4.03 10.54 1.53
C ARG A 141 2.68 11.25 1.62
N LYS A 142 1.58 10.52 1.84
CA LYS A 142 0.24 11.11 2.01
C LYS A 142 0.15 12.01 3.23
N LYS A 143 0.71 11.59 4.38
CA LYS A 143 0.78 12.41 5.60
C LYS A 143 1.58 13.69 5.36
N HIS A 144 2.76 13.58 4.77
CA HIS A 144 3.59 14.74 4.45
C HIS A 144 2.86 15.72 3.51
N LEU A 145 2.16 15.22 2.50
CA LEU A 145 1.37 16.05 1.58
C LEU A 145 0.20 16.75 2.30
N ALA A 146 -0.48 16.06 3.22
CA ALA A 146 -1.54 16.64 4.03
C ALA A 146 -1.01 17.78 4.91
N THR A 147 0.13 17.57 5.58
CA THR A 147 0.79 18.61 6.39
C THR A 147 1.19 19.81 5.52
N LYS A 148 1.80 19.58 4.35
CA LYS A 148 2.16 20.65 3.40
C LYS A 148 0.94 21.44 2.93
N ARG A 149 -0.18 20.76 2.65
CA ARG A 149 -1.46 21.41 2.30
C ARG A 149 -2.00 22.25 3.44
N HIS A 150 -1.94 21.75 4.67
CA HIS A 150 -2.39 22.48 5.85
C HIS A 150 -1.55 23.75 6.08
N ILE A 151 -0.22 23.63 6.06
CA ILE A 151 0.69 24.79 6.19
C ILE A 151 0.43 25.80 5.07
N LYS A 152 0.31 25.35 3.82
CA LYS A 152 0.02 26.24 2.68
C LYS A 152 -1.29 27.02 2.90
N ARG A 153 -2.36 26.36 3.36
CA ARG A 153 -3.63 27.03 3.66
C ARG A 153 -3.49 28.06 4.78
N LYS A 154 -2.74 27.74 5.83
CA LYS A 154 -2.48 28.66 6.94
C LYS A 154 -1.70 29.90 6.48
N VAL A 155 -0.61 29.71 5.73
CA VAL A 155 0.19 30.82 5.20
C VAL A 155 -0.64 31.71 4.27
N VAL A 156 -1.45 31.13 3.39
CA VAL A 156 -2.33 31.91 2.50
C VAL A 156 -3.36 32.71 3.29
N HIS A 157 -3.96 32.11 4.32
CA HIS A 157 -4.91 32.79 5.19
C HIS A 157 -4.25 33.95 5.95
N ASP A 158 -3.08 33.71 6.56
CA ASP A 158 -2.35 34.72 7.30
C ASP A 158 -1.91 35.88 6.39
N LEU A 159 -1.41 35.56 5.18
CA LEU A 159 -1.05 36.57 4.18
C LEU A 159 -2.26 37.40 3.73
N LYS A 160 -3.41 36.74 3.52
CA LYS A 160 -4.66 37.42 3.16
C LYS A 160 -5.06 38.44 4.23
N ASN A 161 -5.02 38.05 5.50
CA ASN A 161 -5.35 38.94 6.61
C ASN A 161 -4.40 40.14 6.69
N VAL A 162 -3.10 39.92 6.46
CA VAL A 162 -2.12 41.01 6.41
C VAL A 162 -2.43 41.97 5.27
N VAL A 163 -2.63 41.46 4.05
CA VAL A 163 -2.94 42.29 2.87
C VAL A 163 -4.25 43.06 3.07
N GLU A 164 -5.26 42.44 3.68
CA GLU A 164 -6.55 43.10 3.97
C GLU A 164 -6.40 44.25 4.98
N ALA A 165 -5.48 44.13 5.95
CA ALA A 165 -5.20 45.15 6.95
C ALA A 165 -4.28 46.29 6.48
N MET A 166 -3.61 46.15 5.33
CA MET A 166 -2.72 47.17 4.78
C MET A 166 -3.49 48.33 4.15
N ASP A 167 -2.96 49.55 4.30
CA ASP A 167 -3.46 50.73 3.61
C ASP A 167 -3.10 50.74 2.11
N GLU A 168 -3.70 51.68 1.36
CA GLU A 168 -3.57 51.76 -0.10
C GLU A 168 -2.12 51.99 -0.58
N GLU A 169 -1.30 52.70 0.21
CA GLU A 169 0.09 53.02 -0.12
C GLU A 169 1.01 51.83 0.15
N GLN A 170 0.82 51.18 1.31
CA GLN A 170 1.48 49.94 1.67
C GLN A 170 1.17 48.81 0.68
N ARG A 171 -0.07 48.70 0.20
CA ARG A 171 -0.46 47.70 -0.82
C ARG A 171 0.25 47.92 -2.15
N LYS A 172 0.38 49.17 -2.59
CA LYS A 172 1.12 49.52 -3.81
C LYS A 172 2.59 49.17 -3.70
N GLU A 173 3.20 49.45 -2.55
CA GLU A 173 4.61 49.09 -2.30
C GLU A 173 4.79 47.57 -2.24
N PHE A 174 3.87 46.84 -1.58
CA PHE A 174 3.88 45.38 -1.58
C PHE A 174 3.80 44.79 -2.99
N GLN A 175 2.92 45.33 -3.84
CA GLN A 175 2.80 44.90 -5.24
C GLN A 175 4.06 45.21 -6.04
N ARG A 176 4.69 46.38 -5.82
CA ARG A 176 5.96 46.75 -6.45
C ARG A 176 7.06 45.73 -6.09
N VAL A 177 7.17 45.37 -4.81
CA VAL A 177 8.16 44.40 -4.33
C VAL A 177 7.89 42.99 -4.89
N LEU A 178 6.63 42.56 -5.01
CA LEU A 178 6.28 41.30 -5.67
C LEU A 178 6.74 41.27 -7.13
N ASN A 179 6.48 42.34 -7.89
CA ASN A 179 6.87 42.45 -9.29
C ASN A 179 8.41 42.41 -9.46
N LEU A 180 9.16 43.04 -8.54
CA LEU A 180 10.63 42.96 -8.48
C LEU A 180 11.14 41.54 -8.21
N MET A 181 10.46 40.80 -7.33
CA MET A 181 10.82 39.40 -7.04
C MET A 181 10.52 38.46 -8.20
N GLU A 182 9.45 38.69 -8.95
CA GLU A 182 9.09 37.88 -10.12
C GLU A 182 10.04 38.11 -11.29
N SER A 183 10.41 39.37 -11.57
CA SER A 183 11.38 39.68 -12.62
C SER A 183 12.77 39.08 -12.34
N GLY A 184 13.22 39.10 -11.08
CA GLY A 184 14.48 38.46 -10.68
C GLY A 184 14.47 36.92 -10.81
N LYS A 185 13.32 36.27 -10.58
CA LYS A 185 13.17 34.82 -10.79
C LYS A 185 13.19 34.45 -12.27
N ASN A 186 12.53 35.22 -13.12
CA ASN A 186 12.49 35.00 -14.55
C ASN A 186 13.90 35.13 -15.17
N ALA A 187 14.64 36.18 -14.81
CA ALA A 187 16.03 36.36 -15.25
C ALA A 187 16.95 35.20 -14.82
N ARG A 188 16.78 34.69 -13.59
CA ARG A 188 17.56 33.56 -13.09
C ARG A 188 17.20 32.24 -13.79
N ALA A 189 15.91 32.02 -14.10
CA ALA A 189 15.45 30.84 -14.81
C ALA A 189 15.91 30.84 -16.28
N GLU A 190 15.89 32.00 -16.95
CA GLU A 190 16.46 32.17 -18.29
C GLU A 190 17.96 31.89 -18.30
N ASN A 191 18.71 32.43 -17.34
CA ASN A 191 20.15 32.16 -17.21
C ASN A 191 20.45 30.66 -16.99
N SER A 192 19.63 29.95 -16.21
CA SER A 192 19.79 28.50 -16.00
C SER A 192 19.53 27.68 -17.28
N ARG A 193 18.47 28.02 -18.02
CA ARG A 193 18.15 27.37 -19.31
C ARG A 193 19.24 27.62 -20.35
N ASN A 194 19.78 28.84 -20.39
CA ASN A 194 20.86 29.20 -21.29
C ASN A 194 22.16 28.43 -20.95
N ALA A 195 22.44 28.21 -19.65
CA ALA A 195 23.58 27.40 -19.21
C ALA A 195 23.41 25.90 -19.54
N GLU A 196 22.20 25.36 -19.39
CA GLU A 196 21.87 23.97 -19.77
C GLU A 196 21.99 23.75 -21.29
N ALA A 197 21.48 24.69 -22.09
CA ALA A 197 21.60 24.65 -23.55
C ALA A 197 23.07 24.72 -24.02
N LEU A 198 23.90 25.54 -23.36
CA LEU A 198 25.33 25.61 -23.64
C LEU A 198 26.03 24.28 -23.35
N ASN A 199 25.73 23.64 -22.22
CA ASN A 199 26.30 22.34 -21.87
C ASN A 199 25.87 21.23 -22.84
N GLN A 200 24.61 21.24 -23.30
CA GLN A 200 24.13 20.30 -24.31
C GLN A 200 24.86 20.46 -25.65
N ASN A 201 25.06 21.69 -26.09
CA ASN A 201 25.83 21.97 -27.31
C ASN A 201 27.30 21.53 -27.17
N ILE A 202 27.93 21.74 -26.01
CA ILE A 202 29.30 21.27 -25.75
C ILE A 202 29.37 19.73 -25.81
N GLN A 203 28.37 19.05 -25.26
CA GLN A 203 28.32 17.59 -25.25
C GLN A 203 28.11 17.02 -26.66
N GLN A 204 27.20 17.61 -27.45
CA GLN A 204 26.97 17.22 -28.84
C GLN A 204 28.19 17.44 -29.72
N ASN A 205 28.91 18.54 -29.53
CA ASN A 205 30.15 18.78 -30.27
C ASN A 205 31.23 17.74 -29.93
N LYS A 206 31.36 17.35 -28.65
CA LYS A 206 32.30 16.28 -28.26
C LYS A 206 31.93 14.92 -28.85
N GLU A 207 30.65 14.56 -28.82
CA GLU A 207 30.17 13.31 -29.41
C GLU A 207 30.42 13.28 -30.93
N GLN A 208 30.28 14.43 -31.60
CA GLN A 208 30.60 14.57 -33.02
C GLN A 208 32.11 14.45 -33.29
N ASP A 209 32.95 15.11 -32.48
CA ASP A 209 34.42 15.04 -32.59
C ASP A 209 34.94 13.60 -32.37
N ASP A 210 34.35 12.87 -31.41
CA ASP A 210 34.69 11.47 -31.12
C ASP A 210 34.29 10.54 -32.30
N LEU A 211 33.11 10.74 -32.88
CA LEU A 211 32.65 10.02 -34.08
C LEU A 211 33.54 10.29 -35.30
N ASP A 212 33.95 11.53 -35.51
CA ASP A 212 34.84 11.92 -36.60
C ASP A 212 36.25 11.33 -36.42
N ALA A 213 36.72 11.17 -35.17
CA ALA A 213 37.97 10.50 -34.85
C ALA A 213 37.90 8.98 -35.13
N GLU A 214 36.82 8.31 -34.72
CA GLU A 214 36.60 6.88 -35.00
C GLU A 214 36.52 6.59 -36.52
N LEU A 215 35.82 7.43 -37.28
CA LEU A 215 35.76 7.31 -38.75
C LEU A 215 37.14 7.42 -39.40
N LYS A 216 37.98 8.34 -38.91
CA LYS A 216 39.34 8.52 -39.41
C LYS A 216 40.25 7.33 -39.07
N GLU A 217 40.04 6.67 -37.93
CA GLU A 217 40.75 5.43 -37.61
C GLU A 217 40.34 4.28 -38.53
N LEU A 218 39.05 4.17 -38.87
CA LEU A 218 38.54 3.17 -39.81
C LEU A 218 39.06 3.40 -41.24
N GLU A 219 39.19 4.65 -41.68
CA GLU A 219 39.78 4.98 -42.99
C GLU A 219 41.27 4.59 -43.09
N ASN A 220 42.00 4.57 -41.97
CA ASN A 220 43.41 4.15 -41.95
C ASN A 220 43.60 2.61 -41.96
N LEU A 221 42.52 1.84 -41.85
CA LEU A 221 42.53 0.36 -41.84
C LEU A 221 42.26 -0.27 -43.21
N PHE A 222 41.93 0.54 -44.22
CA PHE A 222 41.74 0.14 -45.63
C PHE A 222 42.80 0.80 -46.53
#